data_AF-A0A964VS92-F1
#
_entry.id   AF-A0A964VS92-F1
#
_cell.length_a   1.000
_cell.length_b   1.000
_cell.length_c   1.000
_cell.angle_alpha   90.00
_cell.angle_beta   90.00
_cell.angle_gamma   90.00
#
_symmetry.space_group_name_H-M   'P 1'
#
loop_
_entity.id
_entity.type
_entity.pdbx_description
1 polymer ?
#
loop_
_entity_poly.entity_id
_entity_poly.type
_entity_poly.pdbx_seq_one_letter_code
_entity_poly.pdbx_strand_id
1 'polypeptide(L)'
;MTVATNIRKASVHPAFGLFDEACGTATQQQIILKLCREVEKLPAEPFSAGNAITHSLLEKGWRYGLHTYCLKDMLSLRAGNCLGLSALYGALLTARGFQPEYELVIGPQSYQSRDEQELLEHLLSGQAFSFHSPVLPERQEGGEKLLFCTQEHPRLVLGGELFETTALQQQGPSDIRGQRVRKLNYTGLMGLVYYERAHQALINDARTASRLLAQARKMDPDNHGVFAEETDLSLASFDDDLFDRASKQLRDSDQKDSKNWLQKYCLFGVMSDLEKALGANPTDMCAWPMKHVLCEGDVPNQRANFAVAAQCIARSEILNLGNYYATYAARGAKLFPDHVVSLVKKSRDKSTNPFGHHLALALLGSCRGVVWKGRDKPHDHLAELNKRSSAFTPFQRTLLLYAAKRLSEGNGAWEKHLGQFGERKTFKATVDLMDRQWQGL
;
A
#
# COMPACT_ATOMS: atom_id res chain seq x y z
N MET A 1 28.61 13.73 44.87
CA MET A 1 29.29 13.99 43.58
C MET A 1 28.23 14.10 42.50
N THR A 2 28.01 15.31 42.02
CA THR A 2 26.94 15.69 41.10
C THR A 2 27.42 15.40 39.68
N VAL A 3 26.78 14.44 38.98
CA VAL A 3 27.01 14.23 37.55
C VAL A 3 26.39 15.43 36.82
N ALA A 4 27.25 16.34 36.38
CA ALA A 4 26.87 17.53 35.64
C ALA A 4 26.22 17.13 34.31
N THR A 5 24.94 17.49 34.16
CA THR A 5 24.17 17.38 32.92
C THR A 5 24.72 18.39 31.91
N ASN A 6 25.78 18.02 31.21
CA ASN A 6 26.31 18.80 30.09
C ASN A 6 25.41 18.60 28.85
N ILE A 7 24.24 19.26 28.83
CA ILE A 7 23.51 19.53 27.58
C ILE A 7 24.18 20.75 26.93
N ARG A 8 25.48 20.65 26.62
CA ARG A 8 26.12 21.57 25.67
C ARG A 8 25.59 21.20 24.30
N LYS A 9 25.14 22.22 23.53
CA LYS A 9 24.78 22.16 22.08
C LYS A 9 24.97 20.76 21.52
N ALA A 10 23.98 19.88 21.70
CA ALA A 10 24.07 18.55 21.13
C ALA A 10 24.21 18.77 19.63
N SER A 11 25.40 18.47 19.09
CA SER A 11 25.52 18.16 17.68
C SER A 11 24.39 17.19 17.41
N VAL A 12 23.41 17.61 16.60
CA VAL A 12 22.19 16.86 16.34
C VAL A 12 22.64 15.46 15.95
N HIS A 13 22.36 14.46 16.81
CA HIS A 13 22.79 13.09 16.58
C HIS A 13 22.38 12.69 15.15
N PRO A 14 23.22 12.04 14.33
CA PRO A 14 22.92 11.77 12.92
C PRO A 14 21.54 11.14 12.66
N ALA A 15 21.08 10.27 13.57
CA ALA A 15 19.72 9.71 13.55
C ALA A 15 18.60 10.76 13.60
N PHE A 16 18.75 11.85 14.38
CA PHE A 16 17.79 12.94 14.38
C PHE A 16 17.80 13.72 13.08
N GLY A 17 18.99 13.96 12.49
CA GLY A 17 19.08 14.62 11.20
C GLY A 17 18.32 13.84 10.11
N LEU A 18 18.48 12.52 10.09
CA LEU A 18 17.78 11.64 9.15
C LEU A 18 16.26 11.58 9.41
N PHE A 19 15.84 11.48 10.68
CA PHE A 19 14.41 11.49 11.03
C PHE A 19 13.76 12.83 10.67
N ASP A 20 14.42 13.96 10.97
CA ASP A 20 13.94 15.31 10.64
C ASP A 20 13.84 15.50 9.12
N GLU A 21 14.82 15.03 8.35
CA GLU A 21 14.79 15.07 6.89
C GLU A 21 13.62 14.22 6.34
N ALA A 22 13.43 13.02 6.89
CA ALA A 22 12.33 12.13 6.52
C ALA A 22 10.94 12.70 6.93
N CYS A 23 10.87 13.51 7.98
CA CYS A 23 9.69 14.27 8.41
C CYS A 23 9.38 15.48 7.51
N GLY A 24 10.40 16.10 6.91
CA GLY A 24 10.26 17.16 5.92
C GLY A 24 9.97 18.58 6.45
N THR A 25 10.07 18.85 7.76
CA THR A 25 9.92 20.21 8.33
C THR A 25 10.75 20.46 9.59
N ALA A 26 11.30 21.68 9.75
CA ALA A 26 12.17 22.07 10.87
C ALA A 26 11.47 22.15 12.25
N THR A 27 10.14 22.34 12.30
CA THR A 27 9.37 22.47 13.56
C THR A 27 9.36 21.17 14.38
N GLN A 28 9.63 20.03 13.75
CA GLN A 28 9.50 18.70 14.37
C GLN A 28 10.71 18.28 15.19
N GLN A 29 11.87 18.85 14.88
CA GLN A 29 13.09 18.70 15.68
C GLN A 29 12.86 19.08 17.15
N GLN A 30 12.08 20.14 17.40
CA GLN A 30 11.76 20.59 18.77
C GLN A 30 10.90 19.58 19.53
N ILE A 31 9.99 18.87 18.84
CA ILE A 31 9.13 17.83 19.44
C ILE A 31 9.98 16.64 19.84
N ILE A 32 10.88 16.18 18.96
CA ILE A 32 11.75 15.04 19.25
C ILE A 32 12.73 15.40 20.36
N LEU A 33 13.38 16.57 20.30
CA LEU A 33 14.27 17.04 21.36
C LEU A 33 13.54 17.16 22.70
N LYS A 34 12.27 17.57 22.69
CA LYS A 34 11.41 17.60 23.88
C LYS A 34 11.14 16.18 24.39
N LEU A 35 10.71 15.26 23.53
CA LEU A 35 10.51 13.84 23.89
C LEU A 35 11.79 13.23 24.46
N CYS A 36 12.95 13.50 23.86
CA CYS A 36 14.25 13.04 24.33
C CYS A 36 14.59 13.57 25.72
N ARG A 37 14.24 14.82 26.04
CA ARG A 37 14.46 15.39 27.39
C ARG A 37 13.53 14.76 28.41
N GLU A 38 12.29 14.49 28.02
CA GLU A 38 11.25 13.97 28.89
C GLU A 38 11.32 12.46 29.12
N VAL A 39 12.02 11.69 28.27
CA VAL A 39 12.36 10.30 28.55
C VAL A 39 13.51 10.30 29.56
N GLU A 40 13.20 10.44 30.85
CA GLU A 40 14.21 10.46 31.92
C GLU A 40 15.01 9.15 31.98
N LYS A 41 16.17 9.18 32.67
CA LYS A 41 17.20 8.11 32.78
C LYS A 41 16.70 6.71 32.37
N LEU A 42 16.99 6.32 31.14
CA LEU A 42 16.70 4.97 30.67
C LEU A 42 17.50 3.93 31.46
N PRO A 43 16.93 2.76 31.77
CA PRO A 43 17.69 1.61 32.26
C PRO A 43 18.92 1.33 31.38
N ALA A 44 20.00 0.82 31.96
CA ALA A 44 21.23 0.53 31.22
C ALA A 44 21.09 -0.66 30.26
N GLU A 45 20.17 -1.58 30.55
CA GLU A 45 19.89 -2.75 29.72
C GLU A 45 19.02 -2.35 28.52
N PRO A 46 19.44 -2.62 27.26
CA PRO A 46 18.77 -2.10 26.06
C PRO A 46 17.29 -2.46 25.93
N PHE A 47 16.89 -3.69 26.26
CA PHE A 47 15.51 -4.14 26.15
C PHE A 47 14.62 -3.44 27.19
N SER A 48 15.10 -3.33 28.43
CA SER A 48 14.48 -2.54 29.50
C SER A 48 14.37 -1.06 29.12
N ALA A 49 15.36 -0.51 28.41
CA ALA A 49 15.28 0.85 27.88
C ALA A 49 14.17 0.99 26.84
N GLY A 50 13.99 0.01 25.95
CA GLY A 50 12.85 -0.07 25.03
C GLY A 50 11.51 -0.07 25.76
N ASN A 51 11.34 -0.92 26.78
CA ASN A 51 10.13 -0.98 27.60
C ASN A 51 9.86 0.34 28.36
N ALA A 52 10.90 1.00 28.88
CA ALA A 52 10.78 2.30 29.54
C ALA A 52 10.31 3.40 28.57
N ILE A 53 10.77 3.37 27.31
CA ILE A 53 10.26 4.25 26.26
C ILE A 53 8.78 3.98 26.01
N THR A 54 8.37 2.71 25.91
CA THR A 54 6.97 2.33 25.74
C THR A 54 6.08 2.92 26.83
N HIS A 55 6.49 2.78 28.09
CA HIS A 55 5.77 3.37 29.22
C HIS A 55 5.66 4.89 29.12
N SER A 56 6.78 5.58 28.84
CA SER A 56 6.77 7.03 28.70
C SER A 56 5.87 7.52 27.56
N LEU A 57 5.87 6.81 26.42
CA LEU A 57 5.00 7.14 25.29
C LEU A 57 3.52 6.93 25.66
N LEU A 58 3.17 5.82 26.30
CA LEU A 58 1.81 5.55 26.77
C LEU A 58 1.29 6.60 27.76
N GLU A 59 2.09 6.97 28.75
CA GLU A 59 1.76 8.02 29.73
C GLU A 59 1.46 9.36 29.04
N LYS A 60 2.11 9.61 27.91
CA LYS A 60 1.90 10.81 27.07
C LYS A 60 0.76 10.66 26.06
N GLY A 61 0.00 9.57 26.14
CA GLY A 61 -1.16 9.30 25.28
C GLY A 61 -0.79 8.86 23.87
N TRP A 62 0.40 8.30 23.66
CA TRP A 62 0.73 7.68 22.38
C TRP A 62 -0.05 6.39 22.17
N ARG A 63 -0.50 6.15 20.93
CA ARG A 63 -1.25 4.95 20.55
C ARG A 63 -0.75 4.35 19.24
N TYR A 64 -1.08 3.08 19.03
CA TYR A 64 -0.88 2.45 17.74
C TYR A 64 -1.96 2.96 16.78
N GLY A 65 -1.54 3.44 15.62
CA GLY A 65 -2.41 4.00 14.60
C GLY A 65 -2.02 3.45 13.23
N LEU A 66 -2.76 2.44 12.77
CA LEU A 66 -2.49 1.75 11.51
C LEU A 66 -2.46 2.72 10.31
N HIS A 67 -3.34 3.73 10.34
CA HIS A 67 -3.51 4.69 9.25
C HIS A 67 -2.59 5.92 9.33
N THR A 68 -1.71 6.01 10.32
CA THR A 68 -0.80 7.16 10.43
C THR A 68 0.51 6.88 9.71
N TYR A 69 0.47 7.02 8.39
CA TYR A 69 1.57 6.64 7.49
C TYR A 69 2.68 7.72 7.40
N CYS A 70 2.37 8.97 7.71
CA CYS A 70 3.33 10.07 7.67
C CYS A 70 3.94 10.31 9.06
N LEU A 71 5.27 10.35 9.16
CA LEU A 71 5.96 10.65 10.42
C LEU A 71 5.51 11.98 11.05
N LYS A 72 5.17 12.96 10.20
CA LYS A 72 4.64 14.25 10.67
C LYS A 72 3.31 14.11 11.39
N ASP A 73 2.38 13.35 10.82
CA ASP A 73 1.06 13.13 11.40
C ASP A 73 1.16 12.26 12.65
N MET A 74 2.13 11.35 12.67
CA MET A 74 2.42 10.56 13.86
C MET A 74 2.80 11.44 15.06
N LEU A 75 3.69 12.40 14.86
CA LEU A 75 4.09 13.32 15.93
C LEU A 75 2.94 14.21 16.40
N SER A 76 2.10 14.69 15.49
CA SER A 76 0.99 15.61 15.82
C SER A 76 -0.19 14.89 16.50
N LEU A 77 -0.55 13.70 16.01
CA LEU A 77 -1.65 12.89 16.52
C LEU A 77 -1.26 11.99 17.69
N ARG A 78 0.05 11.88 17.99
CA ARG A 78 0.63 10.89 18.91
C ARG A 78 0.16 9.48 18.58
N ALA A 79 0.12 9.14 17.30
CA ALA A 79 -0.36 7.86 16.83
C ALA A 79 0.53 7.35 15.70
N GLY A 80 1.18 6.20 15.85
CA GLY A 80 2.11 5.69 14.83
C GLY A 80 1.83 4.24 14.45
N ASN A 81 2.19 3.88 13.22
CA ASN A 81 2.21 2.48 12.77
C ASN A 81 3.57 1.81 13.11
N CYS A 82 3.77 0.56 12.70
CA CYS A 82 4.99 -0.21 12.97
C CYS A 82 6.26 0.50 12.48
N LEU A 83 6.22 1.10 11.27
CA LEU A 83 7.34 1.83 10.69
C LEU A 83 7.65 3.12 11.44
N GLY A 84 6.63 3.96 11.67
CA GLY A 84 6.80 5.24 12.35
C GLY A 84 7.26 5.09 13.80
N LEU A 85 6.68 4.13 14.53
CA LEU A 85 7.09 3.86 15.90
C LEU A 85 8.51 3.27 15.95
N SER A 86 8.88 2.35 15.06
CA SER A 86 10.26 1.85 14.97
C SER A 86 11.26 2.98 14.76
N ALA A 87 10.92 3.94 13.89
CA ALA A 87 11.74 5.12 13.61
C ALA A 87 11.89 6.03 14.86
N LEU A 88 10.81 6.24 15.60
CA LEU A 88 10.79 7.05 16.81
C LEU A 88 11.59 6.39 17.94
N TYR A 89 11.33 5.11 18.25
CA TYR A 89 12.08 4.37 19.26
C TYR A 89 13.56 4.36 18.93
N GLY A 90 13.91 4.15 17.66
CA GLY A 90 15.27 4.25 17.17
C GLY A 90 15.94 5.58 17.46
N ALA A 91 15.27 6.69 17.15
CA ALA A 91 15.79 8.02 17.44
C ALA A 91 16.00 8.22 18.95
N LEU A 92 15.02 7.83 19.78
CA LEU A 92 15.07 8.00 21.24
C LEU A 92 16.17 7.17 21.90
N LEU A 93 16.30 5.89 21.52
CA LEU A 93 17.35 4.99 22.02
C LEU A 93 18.74 5.50 21.62
N THR A 94 18.91 5.85 20.35
CA THR A 94 20.18 6.34 19.82
C THR A 94 20.61 7.64 20.52
N ALA A 95 19.66 8.53 20.80
CA ALA A 95 19.90 9.76 21.56
C ALA A 95 20.48 9.54 22.95
N ARG A 96 20.24 8.35 23.53
CA ARG A 96 20.68 7.94 24.85
C ARG A 96 21.90 7.02 24.82
N GLY A 97 22.53 6.87 23.66
CA GLY A 97 23.77 6.11 23.48
C GLY A 97 23.58 4.62 23.19
N PHE A 98 22.34 4.16 23.02
CA PHE A 98 22.07 2.80 22.57
C PHE A 98 22.31 2.65 21.06
N GLN A 99 22.57 1.43 20.61
CA GLN A 99 22.74 1.08 19.20
C GLN A 99 21.69 0.04 18.80
N PRO A 100 20.43 0.45 18.59
CA PRO A 100 19.40 -0.49 18.14
C PRO A 100 19.74 -1.01 16.74
N GLU A 101 19.63 -2.32 16.56
CA GLU A 101 19.56 -2.97 15.26
C GLU A 101 18.09 -3.11 14.83
N TYR A 102 17.84 -3.40 13.56
CA TYR A 102 16.50 -3.52 13.02
C TYR A 102 16.36 -4.79 12.18
N GLU A 103 15.14 -5.32 12.17
CA GLU A 103 14.73 -6.36 11.24
C GLU A 103 13.46 -5.94 10.53
N LEU A 104 13.37 -6.22 9.24
CA LEU A 104 12.15 -6.15 8.46
C LEU A 104 11.62 -7.58 8.27
N VAL A 105 10.49 -7.88 8.90
CA VAL A 105 9.77 -9.14 8.73
C VAL A 105 8.78 -8.98 7.58
N ILE A 106 8.88 -9.82 6.55
CA ILE A 106 7.96 -9.83 5.40
C ILE A 106 7.00 -11.00 5.54
N GLY A 107 5.71 -10.73 5.39
CA GLY A 107 4.65 -11.70 5.59
C GLY A 107 4.69 -12.27 7.02
N PRO A 108 4.51 -11.45 8.07
CA PRO A 108 4.54 -11.91 9.45
C PRO A 108 3.45 -12.98 9.66
N GLN A 109 3.82 -14.06 10.34
CA GLN A 109 2.94 -15.18 10.69
C GLN A 109 2.43 -14.98 12.12
N SER A 110 1.47 -14.10 12.29
CA SER A 110 0.93 -13.72 13.58
C SER A 110 -0.44 -14.37 13.85
N TYR A 111 -1.05 -14.05 15.00
CA TYR A 111 -2.41 -14.49 15.27
C TYR A 111 -3.40 -13.97 14.23
N GLN A 112 -3.20 -12.73 13.74
CA GLN A 112 -4.04 -12.15 12.69
C GLN A 112 -4.04 -12.99 11.41
N SER A 113 -2.90 -13.52 10.99
CA SER A 113 -2.82 -14.38 9.80
C SER A 113 -3.64 -15.67 9.94
N ARG A 114 -3.75 -16.19 11.17
CA ARG A 114 -4.61 -17.36 11.45
C ARG A 114 -6.08 -16.99 11.39
N ASP A 115 -6.47 -15.88 12.01
CA ASP A 115 -7.86 -15.39 11.97
C ASP A 115 -8.31 -15.08 10.53
N GLU A 116 -7.41 -14.50 9.71
CA GLU A 116 -7.67 -14.29 8.27
C GLU A 116 -7.88 -15.60 7.51
N GLN A 117 -7.07 -16.62 7.80
CA GLN A 117 -7.15 -17.94 7.18
C GLN A 117 -8.44 -18.66 7.58
N GLU A 118 -8.79 -18.64 8.87
CA GLU A 118 -10.04 -19.20 9.39
C GLU A 118 -11.27 -18.54 8.75
N LEU A 119 -11.25 -17.21 8.61
CA LEU A 119 -12.32 -16.50 7.91
C LEU A 119 -12.40 -16.92 6.45
N LEU A 120 -11.27 -16.96 5.75
CA LEU A 120 -11.23 -17.35 4.34
C LEU A 120 -11.79 -18.77 4.14
N GLU A 121 -11.37 -19.73 4.96
CA GLU A 121 -11.87 -21.11 4.94
C GLU A 121 -13.38 -21.17 5.23
N HIS A 122 -13.85 -20.40 6.21
CA HIS A 122 -15.28 -20.32 6.51
C HIS A 122 -16.09 -19.78 5.31
N LEU A 123 -15.62 -18.73 4.64
CA LEU A 123 -16.27 -18.18 3.44
C LEU A 123 -16.26 -19.20 2.28
N LEU A 124 -15.14 -19.88 2.05
CA LEU A 124 -14.99 -20.88 0.99
C LEU A 124 -15.81 -22.15 1.21
N SER A 125 -16.08 -22.51 2.46
CA SER A 125 -16.92 -23.66 2.80
C SER A 125 -18.39 -23.49 2.39
N GLY A 126 -18.81 -22.27 2.05
CA GLY A 126 -20.21 -21.93 1.73
C GLY A 126 -21.12 -21.80 2.97
N GLN A 127 -20.56 -21.87 4.18
CA GLN A 127 -21.32 -21.69 5.42
C GLN A 127 -21.77 -20.23 5.63
N ALA A 128 -20.98 -19.25 5.18
CA ALA A 128 -21.30 -17.83 5.31
C ALA A 128 -22.34 -17.34 4.28
N PHE A 129 -22.26 -17.85 3.05
CA PHE A 129 -23.24 -17.59 2.00
C PHE A 129 -23.24 -18.72 0.96
N SER A 130 -24.38 -18.92 0.30
CA SER A 130 -24.50 -19.93 -0.75
C SER A 130 -23.61 -19.59 -1.93
N PHE A 131 -22.84 -20.58 -2.38
CA PHE A 131 -22.01 -20.51 -3.58
C PHE A 131 -22.80 -20.08 -4.83
N HIS A 132 -24.05 -20.51 -4.95
CA HIS A 132 -24.92 -20.20 -6.09
C HIS A 132 -25.55 -18.80 -6.00
N SER A 133 -25.61 -18.24 -4.80
CA SER A 133 -26.20 -16.92 -4.54
C SER A 133 -25.26 -16.09 -3.66
N PRO A 134 -24.05 -15.76 -4.15
CA PRO A 134 -23.05 -15.08 -3.34
C PRO A 134 -23.49 -13.65 -3.00
N VAL A 135 -23.19 -13.23 -1.77
CA VAL A 135 -23.60 -11.91 -1.24
C VAL A 135 -22.41 -10.96 -1.25
N LEU A 136 -22.60 -9.81 -1.90
CA LEU A 136 -21.59 -8.75 -1.96
C LEU A 136 -21.79 -7.75 -0.81
N PRO A 137 -20.74 -7.43 -0.05
CA PRO A 137 -20.83 -6.37 0.96
C PRO A 137 -20.98 -5.01 0.29
N GLU A 138 -21.89 -4.18 0.81
CA GLU A 138 -22.13 -2.84 0.27
C GLU A 138 -21.27 -1.75 0.92
N ARG A 139 -20.63 -2.06 2.06
CA ARG A 139 -19.86 -1.13 2.87
C ARG A 139 -18.68 -1.82 3.54
N GLN A 140 -17.67 -1.03 3.87
CA GLN A 140 -16.63 -1.45 4.81
C GLN A 140 -17.28 -1.78 6.16
N GLU A 141 -16.96 -2.94 6.72
CA GLU A 141 -17.43 -3.41 8.01
C GLU A 141 -16.46 -3.00 9.11
N GLY A 142 -15.14 -3.23 8.91
CA GLY A 142 -14.06 -2.87 9.85
C GLY A 142 -14.17 -3.52 11.23
N GLY A 143 -13.19 -3.29 12.10
CA GLY A 143 -13.24 -3.62 13.53
C GLY A 143 -12.59 -4.95 13.94
N GLU A 144 -12.26 -5.83 13.00
CA GLU A 144 -11.66 -7.15 13.27
C GLU A 144 -10.12 -7.14 13.24
N LYS A 145 -9.48 -6.00 12.95
CA LYS A 145 -8.01 -5.86 12.83
C LYS A 145 -7.36 -6.83 11.81
N LEU A 146 -8.12 -7.25 10.79
CA LEU A 146 -7.65 -8.10 9.69
C LEU A 146 -7.02 -7.23 8.59
N LEU A 147 -6.09 -7.79 7.83
CA LEU A 147 -5.28 -7.06 6.85
C LEU A 147 -5.45 -7.62 5.43
N PHE A 148 -5.44 -8.93 5.26
CA PHE A 148 -5.65 -9.64 3.97
C PHE A 148 -4.68 -9.24 2.85
N CYS A 149 -3.47 -8.77 3.19
CA CYS A 149 -2.39 -8.64 2.22
C CYS A 149 -1.03 -8.76 2.90
N THR A 150 -0.01 -9.07 2.10
CA THR A 150 1.35 -9.25 2.60
C THR A 150 1.89 -7.98 3.25
N GLN A 151 2.18 -8.04 4.56
CA GLN A 151 2.73 -6.92 5.32
C GLN A 151 4.26 -6.93 5.36
N GLU A 152 4.83 -5.74 5.49
CA GLU A 152 6.19 -5.53 5.95
C GLU A 152 6.16 -4.94 7.35
N HIS A 153 6.86 -5.57 8.29
CA HIS A 153 6.80 -5.24 9.69
C HIS A 153 8.20 -5.01 10.26
N PRO A 154 8.63 -3.75 10.42
CA PRO A 154 9.89 -3.44 11.06
C PRO A 154 9.79 -3.64 12.57
N ARG A 155 10.86 -4.18 13.15
CA ARG A 155 11.05 -4.34 14.59
C ARG A 155 12.48 -4.02 14.99
N LEU A 156 12.71 -3.82 16.28
CA LEU A 156 14.04 -3.53 16.82
C LEU A 156 14.69 -4.80 17.35
N VAL A 157 16.01 -4.84 17.33
CA VAL A 157 16.84 -5.82 18.03
C VAL A 157 17.65 -5.08 19.08
N LEU A 158 17.37 -5.37 20.36
CA LEU A 158 17.90 -4.68 21.53
C LEU A 158 18.65 -5.68 22.40
N GLY A 159 19.97 -5.55 22.48
CA GLY A 159 20.79 -6.50 23.27
C GLY A 159 20.72 -7.95 22.77
N GLY A 160 20.37 -8.16 21.50
CA GLY A 160 20.15 -9.48 20.90
C GLY A 160 18.70 -9.99 21.00
N GLU A 161 17.81 -9.26 21.69
CA GLU A 161 16.41 -9.63 21.86
C GLU A 161 15.49 -8.83 20.91
N LEU A 162 14.44 -9.48 20.41
CA LEU A 162 13.49 -8.90 19.45
C LEU A 162 12.42 -8.07 20.16
N PHE A 163 12.26 -6.81 19.76
CA PHE A 163 11.38 -5.84 20.42
C PHE A 163 10.33 -5.25 19.46
N GLU A 164 9.05 -5.38 19.80
CA GLU A 164 7.92 -4.94 18.97
C GLU A 164 7.43 -3.56 19.38
N THR A 165 7.62 -2.55 18.53
CA THR A 165 7.18 -1.19 18.88
C THR A 165 5.67 -0.99 18.82
N THR A 166 4.92 -1.98 18.32
CA THR A 166 3.46 -1.94 18.16
C THR A 166 2.72 -2.44 19.40
N ALA A 167 3.36 -3.27 20.24
CA ALA A 167 2.85 -3.62 21.55
C ALA A 167 3.12 -2.44 22.48
N LEU A 168 2.19 -1.48 22.52
CA LEU A 168 2.23 -0.40 23.50
C LEU A 168 1.79 -0.91 24.88
N GLN A 169 2.50 -1.90 25.39
CA GLN A 169 2.43 -2.47 26.75
C GLN A 169 3.80 -3.05 27.08
N GLN A 170 4.11 -3.29 28.37
CA GLN A 170 5.36 -3.98 28.73
C GLN A 170 5.37 -5.37 28.09
N GLN A 171 6.45 -5.73 27.42
CA GLN A 171 6.53 -6.96 26.66
C GLN A 171 7.80 -7.75 26.99
N GLY A 172 7.72 -9.06 26.81
CA GLY A 172 8.89 -9.90 26.63
C GLY A 172 9.37 -9.89 25.17
N PRO A 173 10.46 -10.62 24.88
CA PRO A 173 10.96 -10.74 23.51
C PRO A 173 9.91 -11.30 22.55
N SER A 174 9.86 -10.77 21.34
CA SER A 174 8.94 -11.22 20.29
C SER A 174 9.39 -12.52 19.65
N ASP A 175 8.42 -13.37 19.33
CA ASP A 175 8.60 -14.62 18.59
C ASP A 175 8.01 -14.56 17.18
N ILE A 176 7.54 -13.38 16.72
CA ILE A 176 6.92 -13.21 15.41
C ILE A 176 7.91 -13.67 14.33
N ARG A 177 7.47 -14.62 13.51
CA ARG A 177 8.21 -15.08 12.33
C ARG A 177 7.60 -14.47 11.08
N GLY A 178 8.30 -14.57 9.96
CA GLY A 178 7.74 -14.24 8.66
C GLY A 178 8.32 -15.13 7.57
N GLN A 179 7.80 -14.97 6.36
CA GLN A 179 8.31 -15.65 5.16
C GLN A 179 9.79 -15.33 4.93
N ARG A 180 10.17 -14.08 5.20
CA ARG A 180 11.54 -13.60 5.12
C ARG A 180 11.82 -12.57 6.22
N VAL A 181 13.05 -12.57 6.72
CA VAL A 181 13.55 -11.53 7.63
C VAL A 181 14.79 -10.91 7.02
N ARG A 182 14.84 -9.58 6.96
CA ARG A 182 15.98 -8.83 6.45
C ARG A 182 16.53 -7.92 7.55
N LYS A 183 17.84 -7.96 7.77
CA LYS A 183 18.50 -7.05 8.71
C LYS A 183 18.54 -5.64 8.13
N LEU A 184 18.36 -4.65 9.00
CA LEU A 184 18.34 -3.25 8.69
C LEU A 184 19.15 -2.46 9.72
N ASN A 185 19.67 -1.32 9.30
CA ASN A 185 20.14 -0.27 10.19
C ASN A 185 19.15 0.91 10.16
N TYR A 186 19.39 1.94 10.98
CA TYR A 186 18.52 3.11 11.03
C TYR A 186 18.39 3.85 9.69
N THR A 187 19.47 3.87 8.89
CA THR A 187 19.44 4.50 7.55
C THR A 187 18.51 3.73 6.61
N GLY A 188 18.60 2.40 6.60
CA GLY A 188 17.70 1.55 5.83
C GLY A 188 16.24 1.68 6.26
N LEU A 189 15.97 1.76 7.56
CA LEU A 189 14.63 2.04 8.09
C LEU A 189 14.09 3.38 7.59
N MET A 190 14.91 4.43 7.53
CA MET A 190 14.52 5.72 6.96
C MET A 190 14.31 5.61 5.44
N GLY A 191 15.06 4.76 4.75
CA GLY A 191 14.81 4.39 3.35
C GLY A 191 13.39 3.85 3.13
N LEU A 192 12.87 3.03 4.04
CA LEU A 192 11.47 2.56 3.98
C LEU A 192 10.46 3.71 4.16
N VAL A 193 10.75 4.70 5.01
CA VAL A 193 9.90 5.90 5.14
C VAL A 193 9.85 6.69 3.84
N TYR A 194 10.99 6.86 3.16
CA TYR A 194 11.04 7.50 1.85
C TYR A 194 10.26 6.70 0.79
N TYR A 195 10.37 5.37 0.82
CA TYR A 195 9.61 4.47 -0.05
C TYR A 195 8.09 4.64 0.12
N GLU A 196 7.58 4.59 1.36
CA GLU A 196 6.15 4.78 1.66
C GLU A 196 5.63 6.15 1.21
N ARG A 197 6.42 7.21 1.43
CA ARG A 197 6.09 8.55 0.94
C ARG A 197 6.08 8.62 -0.58
N ALA A 198 6.96 7.88 -1.24
CA ALA A 198 7.01 7.83 -2.70
C ALA A 198 5.75 7.14 -3.25
N HIS A 199 5.35 6.01 -2.66
CA HIS A 199 4.13 5.29 -3.03
C HIS A 199 2.88 6.20 -2.97
N GLN A 200 2.75 7.00 -1.90
CA GLN A 200 1.67 7.99 -1.79
C GLN A 200 1.76 9.09 -2.86
N ALA A 201 2.96 9.55 -3.17
CA ALA A 201 3.19 10.60 -4.15
C ALA A 201 2.90 10.13 -5.59
N LEU A 202 3.06 8.84 -5.91
CA LEU A 202 2.85 8.31 -7.27
C LEU A 202 1.45 8.59 -7.82
N ILE A 203 0.46 8.70 -6.95
CA ILE A 203 -0.94 8.95 -7.33
C ILE A 203 -1.11 10.33 -7.97
N ASN A 204 -0.36 11.34 -7.51
CA ASN A 204 -0.63 12.75 -7.83
C ASN A 204 0.60 13.59 -8.21
N ASP A 205 1.82 13.17 -7.86
CA ASP A 205 3.05 13.93 -8.07
C ASP A 205 4.22 12.99 -8.41
N ALA A 206 4.29 12.63 -9.70
CA ALA A 206 5.34 11.77 -10.25
C ALA A 206 6.76 12.34 -10.04
N ARG A 207 6.91 13.67 -10.00
CA ARG A 207 8.22 14.30 -9.79
C ARG A 207 8.69 14.10 -8.35
N THR A 208 7.79 14.31 -7.39
CA THR A 208 8.09 14.03 -5.98
C THR A 208 8.32 12.55 -5.75
N ALA A 209 7.50 11.67 -6.34
CA ALA A 209 7.70 10.22 -6.26
C ALA A 209 9.08 9.81 -6.77
N SER A 210 9.49 10.26 -7.95
CA SER A 210 10.83 9.98 -8.53
C SER A 210 11.97 10.36 -7.57
N ARG A 211 11.92 11.57 -7.00
CA ARG A 211 12.93 12.03 -6.05
C ARG A 211 12.96 11.20 -4.77
N LEU A 212 11.79 10.83 -4.25
CA LEU A 212 11.67 10.03 -3.03
C LEU A 212 12.16 8.58 -3.25
N LEU A 213 11.84 7.95 -4.39
CA LEU A 213 12.34 6.62 -4.75
C LEU A 213 13.87 6.61 -4.89
N ALA A 214 14.44 7.63 -5.52
CA ALA A 214 15.90 7.76 -5.63
C ALA A 214 16.58 7.86 -4.25
N GLN A 215 15.98 8.59 -3.31
CA GLN A 215 16.47 8.68 -1.94
C GLN A 215 16.28 7.36 -1.18
N ALA A 216 15.11 6.71 -1.32
CA ALA A 216 14.84 5.41 -0.71
C ALA A 216 15.90 4.38 -1.13
N ARG A 217 16.19 4.27 -2.42
CA ARG A 217 17.24 3.36 -2.95
C ARG A 217 18.63 3.69 -2.44
N LYS A 218 18.96 4.99 -2.31
CA LYS A 218 20.26 5.40 -1.77
C LYS A 218 20.44 4.96 -0.32
N MET A 219 19.37 5.04 0.47
CA MET A 219 19.38 4.72 1.90
C MET A 219 19.21 3.22 2.17
N ASP A 220 18.51 2.52 1.29
CA ASP A 220 18.26 1.10 1.35
C ASP A 220 18.37 0.45 -0.04
N PRO A 221 19.59 0.11 -0.49
CA PRO A 221 19.82 -0.48 -1.80
C PRO A 221 19.13 -1.84 -2.00
N ASP A 222 18.86 -2.56 -0.91
CA ASP A 222 18.24 -3.88 -0.91
C ASP A 222 16.69 -3.81 -0.84
N ASN A 223 16.10 -2.60 -0.92
CA ASN A 223 14.66 -2.44 -1.05
C ASN A 223 14.22 -2.65 -2.50
N HIS A 224 14.02 -3.92 -2.88
CA HIS A 224 13.54 -4.26 -4.23
C HIS A 224 12.12 -3.76 -4.53
N GLY A 225 11.33 -3.43 -3.49
CA GLY A 225 10.03 -2.78 -3.67
C GLY A 225 10.14 -1.46 -4.44
N VAL A 226 11.28 -0.75 -4.34
CA VAL A 226 11.55 0.45 -5.12
C VAL A 226 11.47 0.20 -6.63
N PHE A 227 11.92 -0.95 -7.12
CA PHE A 227 11.89 -1.24 -8.56
C PHE A 227 10.46 -1.42 -9.07
N ALA A 228 9.56 -1.99 -8.27
CA ALA A 228 8.14 -2.09 -8.63
C ALA A 228 7.52 -0.67 -8.75
N GLU A 229 7.77 0.20 -7.78
CA GLU A 229 7.28 1.59 -7.84
C GLU A 229 7.94 2.41 -8.97
N GLU A 230 9.20 2.14 -9.31
CA GLU A 230 9.87 2.73 -10.48
C GLU A 230 9.21 2.26 -11.79
N THR A 231 8.71 1.03 -11.87
CA THR A 231 7.92 0.58 -13.02
C THR A 231 6.58 1.31 -13.11
N ASP A 232 5.86 1.50 -12.00
CA ASP A 232 4.62 2.27 -11.98
C ASP A 232 4.84 3.73 -12.36
N LEU A 233 5.92 4.34 -11.85
CA LEU A 233 6.34 5.69 -12.23
C LEU A 233 6.60 5.81 -13.73
N SER A 234 7.29 4.83 -14.32
CA SER A 234 7.62 4.81 -15.74
C SER A 234 6.39 4.63 -16.63
N LEU A 235 5.39 3.87 -16.18
CA LEU A 235 4.09 3.77 -16.85
C LEU A 235 3.33 5.10 -16.72
N ALA A 236 3.37 5.73 -15.55
CA ALA A 236 2.72 7.01 -15.31
C ALA A 236 3.24 8.13 -16.22
N SER A 237 4.55 8.11 -16.53
CA SER A 237 5.25 9.11 -17.35
C SER A 237 5.49 8.71 -18.81
N PHE A 238 5.17 7.47 -19.18
CA PHE A 238 5.59 6.83 -20.44
C PHE A 238 7.10 6.91 -20.70
N ASP A 239 7.91 6.57 -19.70
CA ASP A 239 9.38 6.53 -19.76
C ASP A 239 9.88 5.10 -20.03
N ASP A 240 10.10 4.77 -21.31
CA ASP A 240 10.53 3.43 -21.73
C ASP A 240 11.90 3.02 -21.16
N ASP A 241 12.83 3.97 -21.01
CA ASP A 241 14.19 3.69 -20.51
C ASP A 241 14.18 3.36 -19.01
N LEU A 242 13.38 4.10 -18.23
CA LEU A 242 13.17 3.78 -16.82
C LEU A 242 12.44 2.45 -16.66
N PHE A 243 11.41 2.21 -17.48
CA PHE A 243 10.65 0.97 -17.47
C PHE A 243 11.56 -0.23 -17.71
N ASP A 244 12.41 -0.20 -18.73
CA ASP A 244 13.29 -1.33 -19.08
C ASP A 244 14.33 -1.59 -17.98
N ARG A 245 14.93 -0.54 -17.38
CA ARG A 245 15.88 -0.71 -16.26
C ARG A 245 15.21 -1.28 -15.02
N ALA A 246 14.09 -0.71 -14.58
CA ALA A 246 13.39 -1.12 -13.37
C ALA A 246 12.79 -2.53 -13.52
N SER A 247 12.19 -2.83 -14.68
CA SER A 247 11.67 -4.16 -14.99
C SER A 247 12.77 -5.22 -14.98
N LYS A 248 13.96 -4.91 -15.49
CA LYS A 248 15.10 -5.84 -15.44
C LYS A 248 15.50 -6.15 -14.00
N GLN A 249 15.64 -5.13 -13.15
CA GLN A 249 15.98 -5.32 -11.73
C GLN A 249 14.93 -6.14 -10.99
N LEU A 250 13.64 -5.87 -11.22
CA LEU A 250 12.56 -6.63 -10.61
C LEU A 250 12.59 -8.09 -11.09
N ARG A 251 12.83 -8.34 -12.38
CA ARG A 251 12.93 -9.70 -12.94
C ARG A 251 14.08 -10.49 -12.31
N ASP A 252 15.26 -9.88 -12.23
CA ASP A 252 16.49 -10.49 -11.75
C ASP A 252 16.53 -10.65 -10.22
N SER A 253 15.58 -10.04 -9.49
CA SER A 253 15.39 -10.20 -8.05
C SER A 253 15.29 -11.67 -7.63
N ASP A 254 16.16 -12.12 -6.73
CA ASP A 254 16.19 -13.47 -6.17
C ASP A 254 15.31 -13.63 -4.90
N GLN A 255 14.59 -12.57 -4.53
CA GLN A 255 13.73 -12.51 -3.37
C GLN A 255 12.59 -13.54 -3.42
N LYS A 256 12.40 -14.28 -2.33
CA LYS A 256 11.45 -15.41 -2.21
C LYS A 256 10.38 -15.14 -1.16
N ASP A 257 9.50 -14.20 -1.44
CA ASP A 257 8.35 -13.84 -0.61
C ASP A 257 7.15 -13.46 -1.49
N SER A 258 5.96 -13.48 -0.89
CA SER A 258 4.71 -13.25 -1.62
C SER A 258 4.63 -11.86 -2.24
N LYS A 259 5.24 -10.83 -1.64
CA LYS A 259 5.25 -9.47 -2.18
C LYS A 259 6.05 -9.41 -3.49
N ASN A 260 7.28 -9.93 -3.51
CA ASN A 260 8.11 -9.94 -4.72
C ASN A 260 7.49 -10.78 -5.85
N TRP A 261 6.93 -11.96 -5.54
CA TRP A 261 6.28 -12.78 -6.56
C TRP A 261 5.02 -12.11 -7.13
N LEU A 262 4.21 -11.46 -6.28
CA LEU A 262 3.05 -10.71 -6.76
C LEU A 262 3.47 -9.54 -7.67
N GLN A 263 4.50 -8.78 -7.29
CA GLN A 263 5.03 -7.70 -8.13
C GLN A 263 5.52 -8.21 -9.50
N LYS A 264 6.25 -9.33 -9.52
CA LYS A 264 6.66 -9.99 -10.77
C LYS A 264 5.48 -10.42 -11.62
N TYR A 265 4.46 -11.02 -11.01
CA TYR A 265 3.25 -11.41 -11.73
C TYR A 265 2.53 -10.20 -12.34
N CYS A 266 2.33 -9.13 -11.57
CA CYS A 266 1.66 -7.91 -12.05
C CYS A 266 2.36 -7.33 -13.29
N LEU A 267 3.69 -7.42 -13.35
CA LEU A 267 4.47 -6.87 -14.45
C LEU A 267 4.62 -7.82 -15.64
N PHE A 268 4.81 -9.11 -15.40
CA PHE A 268 5.17 -10.08 -16.46
C PHE A 268 4.09 -11.10 -16.80
N GLY A 269 3.02 -11.20 -16.00
CA GLY A 269 1.91 -12.13 -16.20
C GLY A 269 2.28 -13.60 -16.04
N VAL A 270 3.40 -13.92 -15.37
CA VAL A 270 3.89 -15.30 -15.22
C VAL A 270 3.09 -16.00 -14.11
N MET A 271 2.17 -16.90 -14.49
CA MET A 271 1.25 -17.56 -13.54
C MET A 271 1.94 -18.29 -12.37
N SER A 272 3.12 -18.86 -12.58
CA SER A 272 3.85 -19.54 -11.50
C SER A 272 4.26 -18.58 -10.37
N ASP A 273 4.43 -17.29 -10.66
CA ASP A 273 4.75 -16.31 -9.62
C ASP A 273 3.50 -15.98 -8.79
N LEU A 274 2.33 -15.86 -9.43
CA LEU A 274 1.07 -15.71 -8.71
C LEU A 274 0.75 -16.91 -7.80
N GLU A 275 1.03 -18.13 -8.28
CA GLU A 275 0.88 -19.35 -7.48
C GLU A 275 1.83 -19.40 -6.29
N LYS A 276 3.08 -18.98 -6.45
CA LYS A 276 4.03 -18.86 -5.32
C LYS A 276 3.58 -17.79 -4.33
N ALA A 277 3.08 -16.66 -4.82
CA ALA A 277 2.58 -15.57 -3.98
C ALA A 277 1.45 -16.06 -3.06
N LEU A 278 0.43 -16.69 -3.63
CA LEU A 278 -0.69 -17.27 -2.87
C LEU A 278 -0.26 -18.50 -2.05
N GLY A 279 0.73 -19.28 -2.51
CA GLY A 279 1.27 -20.39 -1.73
C GLY A 279 1.96 -19.95 -0.44
N ALA A 280 2.61 -18.78 -0.45
CA ALA A 280 3.23 -18.22 0.75
C ALA A 280 2.30 -17.31 1.58
N ASN A 281 1.32 -16.68 0.95
CA ASN A 281 0.26 -15.92 1.62
C ASN A 281 -1.12 -16.21 0.99
N PRO A 282 -1.82 -17.26 1.46
CA PRO A 282 -3.11 -17.67 0.87
C PRO A 282 -4.23 -16.63 1.05
N THR A 283 -4.11 -15.75 2.04
CA THR A 283 -5.11 -14.72 2.36
C THR A 283 -4.85 -13.39 1.66
N ASP A 284 -3.87 -13.32 0.74
CA ASP A 284 -3.55 -12.07 0.03
C ASP A 284 -4.63 -11.71 -1.01
N MET A 285 -5.53 -10.80 -0.64
CA MET A 285 -6.66 -10.35 -1.46
C MET A 285 -6.26 -9.36 -2.56
N CYS A 286 -4.99 -8.96 -2.64
CA CYS A 286 -4.46 -8.31 -3.85
C CYS A 286 -4.17 -9.34 -4.95
N ALA A 287 -3.70 -10.54 -4.58
CA ALA A 287 -3.40 -11.65 -5.48
C ALA A 287 -4.63 -12.51 -5.81
N TRP A 288 -5.51 -12.74 -4.82
CA TRP A 288 -6.64 -13.66 -4.92
C TRP A 288 -7.54 -13.44 -6.14
N PRO A 289 -8.04 -12.22 -6.42
CA PRO A 289 -8.94 -12.01 -7.55
C PRO A 289 -8.23 -12.25 -8.90
N MET A 290 -6.92 -12.02 -8.96
CA MET A 290 -6.15 -12.27 -10.18
C MET A 290 -6.15 -13.77 -10.52
N LYS A 291 -5.98 -14.66 -9.53
CA LYS A 291 -5.97 -16.11 -9.75
C LYS A 291 -7.39 -16.67 -9.87
N HIS A 292 -8.24 -16.37 -8.90
CA HIS A 292 -9.51 -17.08 -8.69
C HIS A 292 -10.72 -16.40 -9.34
N VAL A 293 -10.55 -15.21 -9.92
CA VAL A 293 -11.61 -14.52 -10.67
C VAL A 293 -11.18 -14.26 -12.12
N LEU A 294 -10.00 -13.69 -12.35
CA LEU A 294 -9.60 -13.32 -13.71
C LEU A 294 -9.15 -14.52 -14.56
N CYS A 295 -8.47 -15.49 -13.94
CA CYS A 295 -7.99 -16.71 -14.60
C CYS A 295 -8.94 -17.91 -14.47
N GLU A 296 -10.00 -17.81 -13.66
CA GLU A 296 -11.01 -18.86 -13.53
C GLU A 296 -11.87 -18.94 -14.79
N GLY A 297 -12.13 -20.14 -15.29
CA GLY A 297 -12.93 -20.39 -16.48
C GLY A 297 -14.43 -20.52 -16.17
N ASP A 298 -14.77 -21.03 -14.99
CA ASP A 298 -16.16 -21.25 -14.58
C ASP A 298 -16.81 -20.00 -13.98
N VAL A 299 -17.94 -19.56 -14.56
CA VAL A 299 -18.60 -18.30 -14.15
C VAL A 299 -19.17 -18.38 -12.72
N PRO A 300 -19.86 -19.46 -12.29
CA PRO A 300 -20.21 -19.67 -10.89
C PRO A 300 -19.02 -19.52 -9.93
N ASN A 301 -17.89 -20.19 -10.21
CA ASN A 301 -16.66 -20.04 -9.43
C ASN A 301 -16.15 -18.59 -9.39
N GLN A 302 -16.14 -17.90 -10.53
CA GLN A 302 -15.74 -16.48 -10.58
C GLN A 302 -16.63 -15.63 -9.67
N ARG A 303 -17.96 -15.83 -9.69
CA ARG A 303 -18.91 -15.08 -8.87
C ARG A 303 -18.66 -15.31 -7.38
N ALA A 304 -18.49 -16.56 -6.98
CA ALA A 304 -18.23 -16.91 -5.59
C ALA A 304 -16.90 -16.31 -5.11
N ASN A 305 -15.81 -16.51 -5.85
CA ASN A 305 -14.49 -15.99 -5.50
C ASN A 305 -14.43 -14.46 -5.49
N PHE A 306 -15.18 -13.79 -6.38
CA PHE A 306 -15.30 -12.34 -6.37
C PHE A 306 -15.99 -11.84 -5.09
N ALA A 307 -17.00 -12.56 -4.60
CA ALA A 307 -17.68 -12.23 -3.36
C ALA A 307 -16.85 -12.57 -2.11
N VAL A 308 -16.14 -13.71 -2.10
CA VAL A 308 -15.19 -14.06 -1.03
C VAL A 308 -14.17 -12.94 -0.85
N ALA A 309 -13.51 -12.52 -1.95
CA ALA A 309 -12.56 -11.42 -1.89
C ALA A 309 -13.20 -10.11 -1.39
N ALA A 310 -14.41 -9.78 -1.85
CA ALA A 310 -15.13 -8.61 -1.38
C ALA A 310 -15.40 -8.66 0.13
N GLN A 311 -15.79 -9.82 0.67
CA GLN A 311 -16.09 -10.02 2.10
C GLN A 311 -14.84 -9.93 2.97
N CYS A 312 -13.71 -10.49 2.53
CA CYS A 312 -12.42 -10.32 3.19
C CYS A 312 -11.98 -8.84 3.17
N ILE A 313 -12.05 -8.19 2.00
CA ILE A 313 -11.66 -6.79 1.85
C ILE A 313 -12.55 -5.86 2.69
N ALA A 314 -13.85 -6.13 2.82
CA ALA A 314 -14.76 -5.34 3.65
C ALA A 314 -14.41 -5.37 5.14
N ARG A 315 -13.72 -6.41 5.61
CA ARG A 315 -13.24 -6.56 7.00
C ARG A 315 -11.78 -6.15 7.18
N SER A 316 -11.06 -5.90 6.09
CA SER A 316 -9.69 -5.41 6.14
C SER A 316 -9.64 -3.98 6.71
N GLU A 317 -8.64 -3.72 7.53
CA GLU A 317 -8.30 -2.37 8.01
C GLU A 317 -7.41 -1.62 7.01
N ILE A 318 -6.89 -2.25 5.97
CA ILE A 318 -5.94 -1.61 5.03
C ILE A 318 -6.44 -1.63 3.59
N LEU A 319 -7.14 -2.69 3.18
CA LEU A 319 -7.71 -2.79 1.84
C LEU A 319 -9.05 -2.05 1.79
N ASN A 320 -9.30 -1.41 0.65
CA ASN A 320 -10.49 -0.59 0.46
C ASN A 320 -11.48 -1.27 -0.48
N LEU A 321 -12.68 -1.56 0.03
CA LEU A 321 -13.73 -2.22 -0.75
C LEU A 321 -14.14 -1.44 -2.00
N GLY A 322 -14.13 -0.11 -1.94
CA GLY A 322 -14.43 0.73 -3.10
C GLY A 322 -13.38 0.60 -4.20
N ASN A 323 -12.10 0.68 -3.81
CA ASN A 323 -11.00 0.48 -4.75
C ASN A 323 -11.07 -0.91 -5.40
N TYR A 324 -11.44 -1.95 -4.66
CA TYR A 324 -11.68 -3.28 -5.22
C TYR A 324 -12.78 -3.26 -6.29
N TYR A 325 -13.96 -2.71 -5.99
CA TYR A 325 -15.06 -2.64 -6.96
C TYR A 325 -14.73 -1.76 -8.17
N ALA A 326 -14.01 -0.66 -7.99
CA ALA A 326 -13.57 0.20 -9.09
C ALA A 326 -12.54 -0.51 -9.99
N THR A 327 -11.55 -1.18 -9.38
CA THR A 327 -10.48 -1.90 -10.10
C THR A 327 -11.03 -3.03 -10.94
N TYR A 328 -11.97 -3.80 -10.39
CA TYR A 328 -12.56 -4.95 -11.07
C TYR A 328 -13.94 -4.65 -11.68
N ALA A 329 -14.29 -3.39 -11.91
CA ALA A 329 -15.63 -2.97 -12.37
C ALA A 329 -16.06 -3.68 -13.67
N ALA A 330 -15.16 -3.82 -14.65
CA ALA A 330 -15.45 -4.53 -15.91
C ALA A 330 -15.86 -5.98 -15.67
N ARG A 331 -15.13 -6.68 -14.79
CA ARG A 331 -15.42 -8.08 -14.43
C ARG A 331 -16.69 -8.16 -13.58
N GLY A 332 -16.83 -7.27 -12.59
CA GLY A 332 -18.02 -7.14 -11.75
C GLY A 332 -19.29 -6.88 -12.54
N ALA A 333 -19.22 -6.12 -13.65
CA ALA A 333 -20.36 -5.88 -14.53
C ALA A 333 -20.85 -7.15 -15.25
N LYS A 334 -19.93 -8.03 -15.66
CA LYS A 334 -20.31 -9.33 -16.26
C LYS A 334 -20.88 -10.28 -15.21
N LEU A 335 -20.25 -10.29 -14.04
CA LEU A 335 -20.61 -11.22 -12.98
C LEU A 335 -21.89 -10.77 -12.23
N PHE A 336 -22.12 -9.47 -12.06
CA PHE A 336 -23.19 -8.88 -11.24
C PHE A 336 -23.76 -7.59 -11.89
N PRO A 337 -24.40 -7.69 -13.08
CA PRO A 337 -24.79 -6.54 -13.89
C PRO A 337 -25.73 -5.55 -13.19
N ASP A 338 -26.60 -6.04 -12.30
CA ASP A 338 -27.60 -5.22 -11.59
C ASP A 338 -27.04 -4.49 -10.36
N HIS A 339 -25.85 -4.87 -9.88
CA HIS A 339 -25.29 -4.39 -8.62
C HIS A 339 -24.06 -3.49 -8.79
N VAL A 340 -23.24 -3.73 -9.83
CA VAL A 340 -21.90 -3.12 -9.95
C VAL A 340 -21.92 -1.58 -9.88
N VAL A 341 -22.87 -0.92 -10.55
CA VAL A 341 -22.97 0.55 -10.56
C VAL A 341 -23.28 1.06 -9.16
N SER A 342 -24.22 0.42 -8.46
CA SER A 342 -24.59 0.79 -7.09
C SER A 342 -23.41 0.63 -6.13
N LEU A 343 -22.68 -0.49 -6.23
CA LEU A 343 -21.53 -0.78 -5.38
C LEU A 343 -20.38 0.21 -5.57
N VAL A 344 -20.03 0.53 -6.82
CA VAL A 344 -18.99 1.54 -7.12
C VAL A 344 -19.44 2.94 -6.69
N LYS A 345 -20.71 3.31 -6.87
CA LYS A 345 -21.24 4.61 -6.42
C LYS A 345 -21.22 4.75 -4.90
N LYS A 346 -21.74 3.77 -4.18
CA LYS A 346 -21.83 3.79 -2.70
C LYS A 346 -20.46 3.87 -2.02
N SER A 347 -19.43 3.34 -2.67
CA SER A 347 -18.08 3.28 -2.12
C SER A 347 -17.19 4.48 -2.50
N ARG A 348 -17.65 5.34 -3.43
CA ARG A 348 -16.90 6.51 -3.92
C ARG A 348 -16.40 7.43 -2.82
N ASP A 349 -17.26 7.83 -1.89
CA ASP A 349 -16.94 8.85 -0.88
C ASP A 349 -15.92 8.35 0.17
N LYS A 350 -15.58 7.07 0.14
CA LYS A 350 -14.58 6.42 1.01
C LYS A 350 -13.33 5.96 0.26
N SER A 351 -13.19 6.29 -1.02
CA SER A 351 -12.06 5.83 -1.84
C SER A 351 -10.80 6.67 -1.63
N THR A 352 -9.64 5.99 -1.59
CA THR A 352 -8.32 6.62 -1.68
C THR A 352 -7.87 6.88 -3.12
N ASN A 353 -8.63 6.43 -4.12
CA ASN A 353 -8.41 6.64 -5.55
C ASN A 353 -9.69 7.18 -6.25
N PRO A 354 -10.00 8.49 -6.10
CA PRO A 354 -11.16 9.10 -6.72
C PRO A 354 -11.13 9.06 -8.25
N PHE A 355 -9.94 9.20 -8.85
CA PHE A 355 -9.77 9.13 -10.30
C PHE A 355 -10.24 7.77 -10.84
N GLY A 356 -9.77 6.68 -10.25
CA GLY A 356 -10.15 5.31 -10.62
C GLY A 356 -11.65 5.06 -10.48
N HIS A 357 -12.31 5.61 -9.46
CA HIS A 357 -13.76 5.47 -9.28
C HIS A 357 -14.56 6.16 -10.38
N HIS A 358 -14.25 7.42 -10.68
CA HIS A 358 -14.94 8.15 -11.74
C HIS A 358 -14.69 7.51 -13.11
N LEU A 359 -13.47 7.03 -13.35
CA LEU A 359 -13.12 6.33 -14.58
C LEU A 359 -13.91 5.01 -14.72
N ALA A 360 -13.98 4.21 -13.64
CA ALA A 360 -14.75 2.97 -13.63
C ALA A 360 -16.23 3.23 -13.92
N LEU A 361 -16.83 4.24 -13.27
CA LEU A 361 -18.22 4.63 -13.52
C LEU A 361 -18.43 5.10 -14.97
N ALA A 362 -17.53 5.89 -15.54
CA ALA A 362 -17.62 6.29 -16.94
C ALA A 362 -17.57 5.07 -17.88
N LEU A 363 -16.60 4.17 -17.70
CA LEU A 363 -16.41 3.00 -18.55
C LEU A 363 -17.54 1.98 -18.44
N LEU A 364 -18.19 1.86 -17.28
CA LEU A 364 -19.40 1.06 -17.09
C LEU A 364 -20.57 1.50 -18.00
N GLY A 365 -20.56 2.74 -18.50
CA GLY A 365 -21.52 3.22 -19.50
C GLY A 365 -21.43 2.51 -20.85
N SER A 366 -20.26 1.93 -21.16
CA SER A 366 -20.03 1.17 -22.40
C SER A 366 -20.26 -0.33 -22.25
N CYS A 367 -20.55 -0.81 -21.04
CA CYS A 367 -20.78 -2.22 -20.75
C CYS A 367 -22.21 -2.65 -21.08
N ARG A 368 -22.36 -3.68 -21.93
CA ARG A 368 -23.68 -4.24 -22.27
C ARG A 368 -24.35 -4.86 -21.04
N GLY A 369 -25.64 -4.60 -20.87
CA GLY A 369 -26.46 -5.17 -19.79
C GLY A 369 -26.31 -4.48 -18.43
N VAL A 370 -25.45 -3.48 -18.30
CA VAL A 370 -25.32 -2.71 -17.07
C VAL A 370 -26.50 -1.76 -16.91
N VAL A 371 -27.19 -1.85 -15.77
CA VAL A 371 -28.38 -1.05 -15.47
C VAL A 371 -27.99 0.22 -14.71
N TRP A 372 -28.27 1.38 -15.31
CA TRP A 372 -28.09 2.69 -14.68
C TRP A 372 -29.40 3.17 -14.07
N LYS A 373 -29.44 3.31 -12.74
CA LYS A 373 -30.56 3.92 -12.01
C LYS A 373 -30.18 5.31 -11.52
N GLY A 374 -31.04 6.31 -11.74
CA GLY A 374 -30.86 7.68 -11.25
C GLY A 374 -30.31 8.69 -12.26
N ARG A 375 -29.95 9.89 -11.79
CA ARG A 375 -29.47 11.02 -12.62
C ARG A 375 -27.97 11.02 -12.92
N ASP A 376 -27.15 10.35 -12.09
CA ASP A 376 -25.71 10.21 -12.33
C ASP A 376 -25.46 9.29 -13.53
N LYS A 377 -25.13 9.88 -14.67
CA LYS A 377 -24.83 9.19 -15.94
C LYS A 377 -23.32 9.09 -16.19
N PRO A 378 -22.86 8.16 -17.05
CA PRO A 378 -21.45 8.01 -17.41
C PRO A 378 -20.75 9.34 -17.79
N HIS A 379 -21.43 10.19 -18.56
CA HIS A 379 -20.92 11.47 -19.03
C HIS A 379 -20.66 12.49 -17.91
N ASP A 380 -21.44 12.46 -16.83
CA ASP A 380 -21.24 13.35 -15.68
C ASP A 380 -19.90 13.04 -14.99
N HIS A 381 -19.53 11.77 -14.92
CA HIS A 381 -18.25 11.33 -14.35
C HIS A 381 -17.07 11.69 -15.25
N LEU A 382 -17.20 11.60 -16.58
CA LEU A 382 -16.19 12.12 -17.51
C LEU A 382 -16.01 13.64 -17.36
N ALA A 383 -17.13 14.39 -17.27
CA ALA A 383 -17.08 15.83 -17.08
C ALA A 383 -16.36 16.22 -15.79
N GLU A 384 -16.60 15.49 -14.69
CA GLU A 384 -15.91 15.73 -13.42
C GLU A 384 -14.40 15.46 -13.50
N LEU A 385 -13.98 14.40 -14.19
CA LEU A 385 -12.56 14.13 -14.45
C LEU A 385 -11.92 15.22 -15.32
N ASN A 386 -12.61 15.65 -16.37
CA ASN A 386 -12.12 16.68 -17.29
C ASN A 386 -11.82 18.02 -16.58
N LYS A 387 -12.62 18.41 -15.58
CA LYS A 387 -12.37 19.61 -14.76
C LYS A 387 -11.02 19.60 -14.05
N ARG A 388 -10.46 18.41 -13.78
CA ARG A 388 -9.19 18.22 -13.06
C ARG A 388 -8.05 17.76 -13.96
N SER A 389 -8.29 17.69 -15.28
CA SER A 389 -7.39 17.05 -16.24
C SER A 389 -6.01 17.69 -16.38
N SER A 390 -5.88 18.97 -16.03
CA SER A 390 -4.59 19.68 -16.04
C SER A 390 -3.60 19.18 -14.99
N ALA A 391 -4.07 18.48 -13.95
CA ALA A 391 -3.25 17.91 -12.90
C ALA A 391 -2.92 16.43 -13.12
N PHE A 392 -3.43 15.81 -14.20
CA PHE A 392 -3.26 14.37 -14.43
C PHE A 392 -1.90 14.03 -15.03
N THR A 393 -1.38 12.87 -14.63
CA THR A 393 -0.23 12.25 -15.29
C THR A 393 -0.56 11.90 -16.74
N PRO A 394 0.45 11.76 -17.63
CA PRO A 394 0.25 11.26 -18.99
C PRO A 394 -0.58 9.96 -19.03
N PHE A 395 -0.34 9.04 -18.10
CA PHE A 395 -1.11 7.81 -17.96
C PHE A 395 -2.58 8.07 -17.61
N GLN A 396 -2.87 8.83 -16.56
CA GLN A 396 -4.25 9.18 -16.18
C GLN A 396 -4.99 9.89 -17.32
N ARG A 397 -4.31 10.80 -18.03
CA ARG A 397 -4.86 11.46 -19.21
C ARG A 397 -5.17 10.47 -20.33
N THR A 398 -4.31 9.47 -20.53
CA THR A 398 -4.54 8.39 -21.50
C THR A 398 -5.78 7.59 -21.15
N LEU A 399 -5.93 7.18 -19.87
CA LEU A 399 -7.12 6.47 -19.40
C LEU A 399 -8.40 7.27 -19.63
N LEU A 400 -8.37 8.58 -19.33
CA LEU A 400 -9.49 9.49 -19.54
C LEU A 400 -9.87 9.62 -21.03
N LEU A 401 -8.89 9.83 -21.91
CA LEU A 401 -9.13 9.95 -23.35
C LEU A 401 -9.61 8.63 -23.95
N TYR A 402 -9.10 7.49 -23.47
CA TYR A 402 -9.59 6.17 -23.87
C TYR A 402 -11.06 5.99 -23.47
N ALA A 403 -11.45 6.37 -22.26
CA ALA A 403 -12.84 6.32 -21.82
C ALA A 403 -13.75 7.25 -22.65
N ALA A 404 -13.31 8.47 -22.94
CA ALA A 404 -14.05 9.40 -23.79
C ALA A 404 -14.21 8.87 -25.23
N LYS A 405 -13.18 8.24 -25.80
CA LYS A 405 -13.24 7.55 -27.09
C LYS A 405 -14.30 6.47 -27.08
N ARG A 406 -14.32 5.61 -26.05
CA ARG A 406 -15.30 4.52 -25.90
C ARG A 406 -16.75 5.02 -25.80
N LEU A 407 -16.96 6.19 -25.21
CA LEU A 407 -18.26 6.83 -25.10
C LEU A 407 -18.63 7.72 -26.30
N SER A 408 -17.83 7.69 -27.37
CA SER A 408 -18.03 8.47 -28.62
C SER A 408 -17.94 10.00 -28.48
N GLU A 409 -17.31 10.52 -27.43
CA GLU A 409 -17.28 11.97 -27.14
C GLU A 409 -15.92 12.67 -27.43
N GLY A 410 -14.91 11.95 -27.93
CA GLY A 410 -13.53 12.48 -27.88
C GLY A 410 -12.54 12.02 -28.94
N ASN A 411 -12.99 11.60 -30.13
CA ASN A 411 -12.11 10.92 -31.10
C ASN A 411 -10.88 11.76 -31.52
N GLY A 412 -11.04 13.07 -31.78
CA GLY A 412 -9.91 13.92 -32.22
C GLY A 412 -8.82 14.14 -31.16
N ALA A 413 -9.19 14.20 -29.87
CA ALA A 413 -8.22 14.34 -28.78
C ALA A 413 -7.43 13.05 -28.56
N TRP A 414 -8.09 11.89 -28.74
CA TRP A 414 -7.43 10.58 -28.73
C TRP A 414 -6.41 10.44 -29.85
N GLU A 415 -6.76 10.79 -31.10
CA GLU A 415 -5.84 10.71 -32.24
C GLU A 415 -4.59 11.60 -32.06
N LYS A 416 -4.76 12.82 -31.54
CA LYS A 416 -3.63 13.68 -31.20
C LYS A 416 -2.73 13.05 -30.13
N HIS A 417 -3.33 12.40 -29.14
CA HIS A 417 -2.61 11.72 -28.06
C HIS A 417 -1.85 10.50 -28.56
N LEU A 418 -2.43 9.72 -29.47
CA LEU A 418 -1.76 8.67 -30.23
C LEU A 418 -0.56 9.23 -31.01
N GLY A 419 -0.71 10.37 -31.69
CA GLY A 419 0.40 11.01 -32.40
C GLY A 419 1.57 11.42 -31.48
N GLN A 420 1.29 11.71 -30.20
CA GLN A 420 2.31 12.12 -29.23
C GLN A 420 3.06 10.94 -28.59
N PHE A 421 2.34 9.89 -28.18
CA PHE A 421 2.90 8.79 -27.39
C PHE A 421 2.82 7.42 -28.06
N GLY A 422 2.16 7.33 -29.22
CA GLY A 422 1.81 6.08 -29.89
C GLY A 422 2.97 5.15 -30.15
N GLU A 423 4.20 5.66 -30.31
CA GLU A 423 5.39 4.84 -30.53
C GLU A 423 6.07 4.35 -29.24
N ARG A 424 5.71 4.89 -28.07
CA ARG A 424 6.29 4.49 -26.78
C ARG A 424 5.82 3.10 -26.40
N LYS A 425 6.73 2.24 -25.95
CA LYS A 425 6.43 0.85 -25.54
C LYS A 425 5.46 0.82 -24.36
N THR A 426 5.73 1.65 -23.34
CA THR A 426 4.90 1.81 -22.14
C THR A 426 3.48 2.27 -22.49
N PHE A 427 3.34 3.18 -23.46
CA PHE A 427 2.05 3.62 -23.96
C PHE A 427 1.30 2.50 -24.68
N LYS A 428 1.93 1.82 -25.65
CA LYS A 428 1.31 0.68 -26.36
C LYS A 428 0.84 -0.40 -25.39
N ALA A 429 1.69 -0.81 -24.45
CA ALA A 429 1.34 -1.79 -23.42
C ALA A 429 0.16 -1.35 -22.55
N THR A 430 0.09 -0.06 -22.20
CA THR A 430 -1.04 0.52 -21.46
C THR A 430 -2.33 0.42 -22.27
N VAL A 431 -2.31 0.80 -23.55
CA VAL A 431 -3.48 0.71 -24.44
C VAL A 431 -3.94 -0.73 -24.61
N ASP A 432 -3.01 -1.66 -24.87
CA ASP A 432 -3.30 -3.08 -25.03
C ASP A 432 -3.91 -3.71 -23.75
N LEU A 433 -3.46 -3.27 -22.56
CA LEU A 433 -4.03 -3.71 -21.30
C LEU A 433 -5.47 -3.21 -21.13
N MET A 434 -5.72 -1.93 -21.39
CA MET A 434 -7.07 -1.37 -21.35
C MET A 434 -7.99 -2.08 -22.33
N ASP A 435 -7.52 -2.29 -23.55
CA ASP A 435 -8.26 -3.01 -24.57
C ASP A 435 -8.60 -4.43 -24.10
N ARG A 436 -7.65 -5.20 -23.58
CA ARG A 436 -7.96 -6.54 -23.03
C ARG A 436 -8.95 -6.51 -21.86
N GLN A 437 -8.82 -5.56 -20.94
CA GLN A 437 -9.71 -5.44 -19.78
C GLN A 437 -11.16 -5.15 -20.18
N TRP A 438 -11.36 -4.38 -21.26
CA TRP A 438 -12.68 -3.87 -21.65
C TRP A 438 -13.22 -4.46 -22.97
N GLN A 439 -12.43 -5.19 -23.77
CA GLN A 439 -12.85 -5.81 -25.04
C GLN A 439 -13.53 -7.18 -24.85
N GLY A 440 -13.38 -7.84 -23.70
CA GLY A 440 -14.10 -9.09 -23.42
C GLY A 440 -15.59 -8.90 -23.07
N LEU A 441 -16.15 -7.71 -23.25
CA LEU A 441 -17.52 -7.32 -22.89
C LEU A 441 -18.49 -7.47 -24.07
#